data_AF-A0A7V5ALL2-F1
#
_entry.id   AF-A0A7V5ALL2-F1
#
_cell.length_a   1.000
_cell.length_b   1.000
_cell.length_c   1.000
_cell.angle_alpha   90.00
_cell.angle_beta   90.00
_cell.angle_gamma   90.00
#
_symmetry.space_group_name_H-M   'P 1'
#
loop_
_entity.id
_entity.type
_entity.pdbx_description
1 polymer ?
#
loop_
_entity_poly.entity_id
_entity_poly.type
_entity_poly.pdbx_seq_one_letter_code
_entity_poly.pdbx_strand_id
1 'polypeptide(L)'
;GGKEIDYGVCELEVAGGIRGEAVEVIEGIYGLPLPAHGELVIEGEAIPGELRREGPFGEWTGYYGSSARPEPVIKVRRVLYRDDPIICGAPPVNPLTRILSLRAF
;
A
#
# COMPACT_ATOMS: atom_id res chain seq x y z
N GLY A 1 9.85 1.43 -0.76
CA GLY A 1 9.62 2.61 0.11
C GLY A 1 9.21 3.77 -0.75
N GLY A 2 8.26 4.60 -0.29
CA GLY A 2 7.83 5.79 -1.04
C GLY A 2 8.93 6.86 -1.10
N LYS A 3 8.97 7.63 -2.18
CA LYS A 3 9.78 8.85 -2.27
C LYS A 3 8.90 10.02 -1.87
N GLU A 4 9.43 10.91 -1.04
CA GLU A 4 8.83 12.23 -0.86
C GLU A 4 9.01 12.99 -2.18
N ILE A 5 7.90 13.32 -2.82
CA ILE A 5 7.85 14.02 -4.09
C ILE A 5 6.90 15.21 -3.98
N ASP A 6 7.11 16.22 -4.83
CA ASP A 6 6.30 17.42 -4.83
C ASP A 6 4.84 17.13 -5.22
N TYR A 7 3.93 17.92 -4.68
CA TYR A 7 2.50 17.80 -5.00
C TYR A 7 2.25 18.00 -6.50
N GLY A 8 1.45 17.11 -7.08
CA GLY A 8 1.10 17.12 -8.50
C GLY A 8 2.05 16.33 -9.39
N VAL A 9 3.14 15.78 -8.85
CA VAL A 9 4.02 14.86 -9.57
C VAL A 9 3.49 13.42 -9.41
N CYS A 10 3.44 12.67 -10.51
CA CYS A 10 3.00 11.28 -10.50
C CYS A 10 4.12 10.34 -10.02
N GLU A 11 3.87 9.55 -8.97
CA GLU A 11 4.85 8.58 -8.46
C GLU A 11 5.24 7.52 -9.50
N LEU A 12 4.34 7.14 -10.41
CA LEU A 12 4.63 6.15 -11.47
C LEU A 12 5.66 6.69 -12.48
N GLU A 13 5.64 7.99 -12.77
CA GLU A 13 6.62 8.64 -13.64
C GLU A 13 7.99 8.67 -12.97
N VAL A 14 8.03 9.01 -11.68
CA VAL A 14 9.27 8.99 -10.88
C VAL A 14 9.83 7.57 -10.80
N ALA A 15 8.98 6.57 -10.58
CA ALA A 15 9.39 5.17 -10.58
C ALA A 15 9.97 4.75 -11.94
N GLY A 16 9.33 5.17 -13.04
CA GLY A 16 9.84 4.93 -14.39
C GLY A 16 11.18 5.61 -14.66
N GLY A 17 11.36 6.85 -14.22
CA GLY A 17 12.62 7.57 -14.32
C GLY A 17 13.77 6.91 -13.55
N ILE A 18 13.50 6.35 -12.36
CA ILE A 18 14.48 5.58 -11.56
C ILE A 18 14.83 4.26 -12.26
N ARG A 19 13.83 3.58 -12.83
CA ARG A 19 14.00 2.29 -13.50
C ARG A 19 14.67 2.41 -14.88
N GLY A 20 14.58 3.60 -15.49
CA GLY A 20 15.04 3.87 -16.86
C GLY A 20 14.03 3.50 -17.94
N GLU A 21 12.83 3.05 -17.56
CA GLU A 21 11.73 2.68 -18.45
C GLU A 21 10.37 2.94 -17.78
N ALA A 22 9.37 3.33 -18.57
CA ALA A 22 8.03 3.62 -18.07
C ALA A 22 7.41 2.41 -17.36
N VAL A 23 6.66 2.65 -16.28
CA VAL A 23 5.90 1.60 -15.60
C VAL A 23 4.76 1.13 -16.50
N GLU A 24 4.70 -0.16 -16.79
CA GLU A 24 3.59 -0.76 -17.52
C GLU A 24 2.32 -0.74 -16.65
N VAL A 25 1.25 -0.20 -17.22
CA VAL A 25 -0.02 0.01 -16.53
C VAL A 25 -1.19 -0.53 -17.35
N ILE A 26 -2.24 -0.96 -16.66
CA ILE A 26 -3.55 -1.26 -17.22
C ILE A 26 -4.58 -0.28 -16.64
N GLU A 27 -5.71 -0.10 -17.33
CA GLU A 27 -6.76 0.82 -16.89
C GLU A 27 -7.73 0.16 -15.89
N GLY A 28 -7.90 0.80 -14.74
CA GLY A 28 -8.88 0.41 -13.72
C GLY A 28 -10.33 0.74 -14.11
N ILE A 29 -11.32 0.23 -13.36
CA ILE A 29 -12.74 0.53 -13.62
C ILE A 29 -13.09 2.01 -13.45
N TYR A 30 -12.25 2.76 -12.72
CA TYR A 30 -12.38 4.20 -12.51
C TYR A 30 -11.42 5.02 -13.38
N GLY A 31 -10.75 4.40 -14.36
CA GLY A 31 -9.75 5.07 -15.20
C GLY A 31 -8.40 5.34 -14.51
N LEU A 32 -8.17 4.77 -13.32
CA LEU A 32 -6.88 4.90 -12.62
C LEU A 32 -5.85 3.94 -13.23
N PRO A 33 -4.57 4.36 -13.39
CA PRO A 33 -3.52 3.49 -13.88
C PRO A 33 -3.12 2.48 -12.80
N LEU A 34 -3.24 1.19 -13.11
CA LEU A 34 -2.88 0.08 -12.22
C LEU A 34 -1.57 -0.54 -12.71
N PRO A 35 -0.56 -0.77 -11.85
CA PRO A 35 0.66 -1.47 -12.26
C PRO A 35 0.34 -2.86 -12.82
N ALA A 36 0.69 -3.11 -14.08
CA ALA A 36 0.30 -4.32 -14.81
C ALA A 36 0.83 -5.62 -14.18
N HIS A 37 1.94 -5.52 -13.45
CA HIS A 37 2.65 -6.66 -12.83
C HIS A 37 2.41 -6.78 -11.32
N GLY A 38 1.43 -6.07 -10.75
CA GLY A 38 1.08 -6.21 -9.33
C GLY A 38 0.51 -7.60 -9.01
N GLU A 39 0.82 -8.13 -7.81
CA GLU A 39 0.33 -9.44 -7.33
C GLU A 39 -1.18 -9.41 -7.02
N LEU A 40 -1.63 -8.34 -6.38
CA LEU A 40 -3.00 -8.13 -5.93
C LEU A 40 -3.33 -6.63 -6.03
N VAL A 41 -4.44 -6.31 -6.70
CA VAL A 41 -4.98 -4.94 -6.78
C VAL A 41 -6.42 -4.95 -6.29
N ILE A 42 -6.71 -4.06 -5.34
CA ILE A 42 -8.06 -3.86 -4.80
C ILE A 42 -8.57 -2.52 -5.29
N GLU A 43 -9.65 -2.54 -6.06
CA GLU A 43 -10.33 -1.34 -6.53
C GLU A 43 -11.64 -1.16 -5.78
N GLY A 44 -11.89 0.07 -5.35
CA GLY A 44 -13.05 0.41 -4.54
C GLY A 44 -13.23 1.91 -4.40
N GLU A 45 -14.20 2.27 -3.58
CA GLU A 45 -14.57 3.67 -3.33
C GLU A 45 -14.40 3.97 -1.84
N ALA A 46 -13.76 5.08 -1.50
CA ALA A 46 -13.77 5.64 -0.15
C ALA A 46 -14.86 6.71 -0.10
N ILE A 47 -16.02 6.36 0.46
CA ILE A 47 -17.20 7.23 0.49
C ILE A 47 -17.09 8.18 1.70
N PRO A 48 -17.13 9.51 1.51
CA PRO A 48 -17.08 10.45 2.63
C PRO A 48 -18.16 10.18 3.67
N GLY A 49 -17.77 10.11 4.94
CA GLY A 49 -18.67 9.85 6.07
C GLY A 49 -18.94 8.37 6.36
N GLU A 50 -18.56 7.44 5.48
CA GLU A 50 -18.60 6.00 5.78
C GLU A 50 -17.36 5.61 6.59
N LEU A 51 -17.48 5.65 7.91
CA LEU A 51 -16.40 5.34 8.84
C LEU A 51 -16.69 4.05 9.62
N ARG A 52 -15.63 3.29 9.94
CA ARG A 52 -15.69 2.16 10.87
C ARG A 52 -14.55 2.23 11.87
N ARG A 53 -14.75 1.61 13.03
CA ARG A 53 -13.72 1.54 14.06
C ARG A 53 -12.59 0.61 13.59
N GLU A 54 -11.40 1.16 13.39
CA GLU A 54 -10.17 0.48 12.98
C GLU A 54 -9.15 0.49 14.13
N GLY A 55 -8.29 -0.52 14.21
CA GLY A 55 -7.27 -0.68 15.24
C GLY A 55 -7.75 -1.38 16.53
N PRO A 56 -6.90 -1.43 17.57
CA PRO A 56 -5.56 -0.85 17.61
C PRO A 56 -4.56 -1.69 16.78
N PHE A 57 -3.59 -1.03 16.16
CA PHE A 57 -2.51 -1.67 15.41
C PHE A 57 -1.16 -1.33 16.05
N GLY A 58 -0.20 -2.27 15.98
CA GLY A 58 1.16 -2.02 16.45
C GLY A 58 1.82 -0.98 15.54
N GLU A 59 2.45 0.03 16.13
CA GLU A 59 3.17 1.04 15.37
C GLU A 59 4.66 0.73 15.26
N TRP A 60 5.30 1.37 14.28
CA TRP A 60 6.72 1.18 13.98
C TRP A 60 7.66 1.46 15.17
N THR A 61 7.19 2.21 16.18
CA THR A 61 7.92 2.48 17.43
C THR A 61 8.00 1.27 18.36
N GLY A 62 7.29 0.17 18.06
CA GLY A 62 7.25 -1.03 18.89
C GLY A 62 6.16 -1.02 19.97
N TYR A 63 5.24 -0.04 19.92
CA TYR A 63 4.10 0.08 20.83
C TYR A 63 2.80 0.20 20.02
N TYR A 64 1.66 -0.06 20.65
CA TYR A 64 0.37 0.31 20.07
C TYR A 64 0.24 1.84 20.09
N GLY A 65 0.30 2.49 18.93
CA GLY A 65 0.42 3.94 18.84
C GLY A 65 -0.88 4.72 18.98
N SER A 66 -2.05 4.08 18.75
CA SER A 66 -3.34 4.70 19.02
C SER A 66 -4.41 3.70 19.41
N SER A 67 -5.43 4.18 20.14
CA SER A 67 -6.63 3.40 20.40
C SER A 67 -7.50 3.33 19.13
N ALA A 68 -8.39 2.34 19.08
CA ALA A 68 -9.23 2.14 17.93
C ALA A 68 -10.13 3.36 17.65
N ARG A 69 -10.08 3.90 16.42
CA ARG A 69 -10.76 5.14 16.03
C ARG A 69 -11.55 4.97 14.72
N PRO A 70 -12.53 5.85 14.43
CA PRO A 70 -13.22 5.83 13.15
C PRO A 70 -12.28 6.17 11.99
N GLU A 71 -12.13 5.25 11.05
CA GLU A 71 -11.35 5.42 9.81
C GLU A 71 -12.24 5.17 8.58
N PRO A 72 -11.91 5.76 7.42
CA PRO A 72 -12.66 5.57 6.18
C PRO A 72 -12.76 4.10 5.77
N VAL A 73 -13.95 3.69 5.32
CA VAL A 73 -14.17 2.38 4.72
C VAL A 73 -13.88 2.44 3.23
N ILE A 74 -13.09 1.49 2.73
CA ILE A 74 -12.98 1.23 1.29
C ILE A 74 -14.03 0.19 0.91
N LYS A 75 -15.01 0.61 0.11
CA LYS A 75 -16.02 -0.28 -0.47
C LYS A 75 -15.44 -0.95 -1.72
N VAL A 76 -14.96 -2.18 -1.55
CA VAL A 76 -14.36 -2.98 -2.63
C VAL A 76 -15.39 -3.27 -3.73
N ARG A 77 -15.02 -2.99 -4.97
CA ARG A 77 -15.82 -3.30 -6.18
C ARG A 77 -15.18 -4.37 -7.05
N ARG A 78 -13.85 -4.41 -7.11
CA ARG A 78 -13.11 -5.39 -7.92
C ARG A 78 -11.81 -5.76 -7.22
N VAL A 79 -11.42 -7.02 -7.36
CA VAL A 79 -10.10 -7.53 -6.97
C VAL A 79 -9.49 -8.18 -8.21
N LEU A 80 -8.30 -7.74 -8.58
CA LEU A 80 -7.48 -8.33 -9.64
C LEU A 80 -6.29 -9.01 -8.97
N TYR A 81 -5.93 -10.20 -9.42
CA TYR A 81 -4.82 -10.96 -8.85
C TYR A 81 -4.21 -11.88 -9.90
N ARG A 82 -2.93 -12.20 -9.71
CA ARG A 82 -2.23 -13.24 -10.49
C ARG A 82 -2.60 -14.62 -9.96
N ASP A 83 -2.39 -15.66 -10.76
CA ASP A 83 -2.43 -17.03 -10.26
C ASP A 83 -1.41 -17.20 -9.13
N ASP A 84 -1.85 -17.74 -7.98
CA ASP A 84 -1.04 -17.90 -6.76
C ASP A 84 -0.39 -16.59 -6.25
N PRO A 85 -1.20 -15.59 -5.82
CA PRO A 85 -0.69 -14.26 -5.53
C PRO A 85 0.14 -14.22 -4.24
N ILE A 86 1.29 -13.54 -4.31
CA ILE A 86 2.20 -13.37 -3.17
C ILE A 86 1.82 -12.13 -2.36
N ILE A 87 1.46 -12.33 -1.09
CA ILE A 87 1.17 -11.23 -0.15
C ILE A 87 2.34 -11.01 0.79
N CYS A 88 3.08 -9.93 0.56
CA CYS A 88 4.17 -9.50 1.44
C CYS A 88 3.62 -8.86 2.72
N GLY A 89 3.76 -9.55 3.84
CA GLY A 89 3.47 -9.00 5.17
C GLY A 89 4.63 -8.14 5.68
N ALA A 90 4.30 -6.98 6.27
CA ALA A 90 5.24 -6.16 7.03
C ALA A 90 4.73 -6.02 8.48
N PRO A 91 4.81 -7.08 9.31
CA PRO A 91 4.30 -7.02 10.67
C PRO A 91 5.02 -5.91 11.44
N PRO A 92 4.28 -5.08 12.20
CA PRO A 92 4.87 -4.03 13.02
C PRO A 92 5.59 -4.69 14.20
N VAL A 93 6.87 -4.97 14.01
CA VAL A 93 7.75 -5.50 15.05
C VAL A 93 8.61 -4.37 15.62
N ASN A 94 9.08 -4.56 16.86
CA ASN A 94 10.04 -3.64 17.47
C ASN A 94 11.21 -3.40 16.50
N PRO A 95 11.64 -2.14 16.29
CA PRO A 95 12.70 -1.79 15.34
C PRO A 95 14.02 -2.56 15.57
N LEU A 96 14.31 -2.97 16.81
CA LEU A 96 15.47 -3.82 17.13
C LEU A 96 15.40 -5.19 16.44
N THR A 97 14.20 -5.72 16.22
CA THR A 97 13.99 -7.03 15.57
C THR A 97 14.12 -6.93 14.05
N ARG A 98 13.80 -5.79 13.42
CA ARG A 98 13.83 -5.61 11.96
C ARG A 98 15.25 -5.39 11.39
N ILE A 99 16.15 -4.77 12.15
CA ILE A 99 17.56 -4.60 11.74
C ILE A 99 18.32 -5.93 11.83
N LEU A 100 18.00 -6.79 12.80
CA LEU A 100 18.61 -8.11 12.94
C LEU A 100 18.15 -9.09 11.85
N SER A 101 16.90 -9.00 11.37
CA SER A 101 16.41 -9.86 10.28
C SER A 101 17.02 -9.52 8.91
N LEU A 102 17.47 -8.28 8.69
CA LEU A 102 18.10 -7.85 7.43
C LEU A 102 19.62 -8.12 7.38
N ARG A 103 20.21 -8.62 8.47
CA ARG A 103 21.63 -9.05 8.53
C ARG A 103 21.80 -10.58 8.51
N ALA A 104 20.72 -11.32 8.32
CA ALA A 104 20.73 -12.78 8.28
C ALA A 104 20.74 -13.38 6.85
N PHE A 105 20.96 -12.56 5.83
CA PHE A 105 21.26 -12.98 4.45
C PHE A 105 22.40 -12.13 3.90
#